data_AF-A0A2M7AAY7-F1
#
_entry.id   AF-A0A2M7AAY7-F1
#
_cell.length_a   1.000
_cell.length_b   1.000
_cell.length_c   1.000
_cell.angle_alpha   90.00
_cell.angle_beta   90.00
_cell.angle_gamma   90.00
#
_symmetry.space_group_name_H-M   'P 1'
#
loop_
_entity.id
_entity.type
_entity.pdbx_description
1 polymer ?
#
loop_
_entity_poly.entity_id
_entity_poly.type
_entity_poly.pdbx_seq_one_letter_code
_entity_poly.pdbx_strand_id
1 'polypeptide(L)'
;MLWMFMVYPYIKSVQVFNCPSVQTTFTGGYTGDMRYGYNSGYLADKQDADLPAVSAIIAFAETESPGNPYRIYYNPTTQAFDTVNGGTLAPRHNDGMNCAYADGHVKWVKRTAILTNNLAWTGTP
;
A
#
# COMPACT_ATOMS: atom_id res chain seq x y z
N MET A 1 11.74 8.55 6.92
CA MET A 1 10.77 8.18 7.99
C MET A 1 9.86 7.08 7.45
N LEU A 2 9.45 6.12 8.27
CA LEU A 2 8.43 5.12 7.89
C LEU A 2 7.03 5.76 7.91
N TRP A 3 6.17 5.45 6.93
CA TRP A 3 4.91 6.19 6.74
C TRP A 3 3.97 6.14 7.95
N MET A 4 3.94 5.04 8.69
CA MET A 4 3.05 4.87 9.85
C MET A 4 3.45 5.78 10.99
N PHE A 5 4.75 6.06 11.13
CA PHE A 5 5.25 7.01 12.11
C PHE A 5 4.88 8.45 11.75
N MET A 6 4.65 8.74 10.46
CA MET A 6 4.17 10.06 10.03
C MET A 6 2.69 10.26 10.36
N VAL A 7 1.86 9.21 10.26
CA VAL A 7 0.41 9.29 10.53
C VAL A 7 0.05 8.96 11.99
N TYR A 8 0.92 8.29 12.73
CA TYR A 8 0.67 7.86 14.12
C TYR A 8 0.25 9.00 15.07
N PRO A 9 0.81 10.22 15.02
CA PRO A 9 0.36 11.33 15.86
C PRO A 9 -1.14 11.65 15.73
N TYR A 10 -1.73 11.33 14.57
CA TYR A 10 -3.14 11.55 14.27
C TYR A 10 -4.00 10.31 14.60
N ILE A 11 -3.46 9.10 14.45
CA ILE A 11 -4.18 7.84 14.68
C ILE A 11 -4.21 7.47 16.18
N LYS A 12 -3.12 7.72 16.92
CA LYS A 12 -2.98 7.49 18.38
C LYS A 12 -3.26 6.06 18.86
N SER A 13 -3.36 5.09 17.95
CA SER A 13 -3.57 3.67 18.28
C SER A 13 -2.81 2.78 17.31
N VAL A 14 -1.86 2.00 17.85
CA VAL A 14 -1.08 1.04 17.04
C VAL A 14 -1.92 -0.14 16.56
N GLN A 15 -3.05 -0.42 17.22
CA GLN A 15 -3.95 -1.52 16.85
C GLN A 15 -4.57 -1.33 15.46
N VAL A 16 -4.69 -0.08 14.99
CA VAL A 16 -5.22 0.25 13.65
C VAL A 16 -4.32 -0.29 12.53
N PHE A 17 -3.03 -0.50 12.79
CA PHE A 17 -2.09 -1.07 11.81
C PHE A 17 -2.07 -2.60 11.80
N ASN A 18 -2.97 -3.25 12.55
CA ASN A 18 -3.01 -4.71 12.68
C ASN A 18 -4.29 -5.29 12.10
N CYS A 19 -4.12 -6.29 11.23
CA CYS A 19 -5.24 -7.08 10.71
C CYS A 19 -5.49 -8.28 11.64
N PRO A 20 -6.72 -8.49 12.16
CA PRO A 20 -7.03 -9.66 12.98
C PRO A 20 -6.83 -11.01 12.27
N SER A 21 -6.86 -11.01 10.94
CA SER A 21 -6.67 -12.21 10.10
C SER A 21 -5.19 -12.55 9.87
N VAL A 22 -4.25 -11.74 10.37
CA VAL A 22 -2.81 -11.96 10.20
C VAL A 22 -2.15 -12.13 11.57
N GLN A 23 -1.32 -13.16 11.70
CA GLN A 23 -0.63 -13.45 12.97
C GLN A 23 0.43 -12.39 13.32
N THR A 24 1.07 -11.79 12.32
CA THR A 24 2.08 -10.76 12.54
C THR A 24 1.43 -9.49 13.09
N THR A 25 1.89 -9.07 14.27
CA THR A 25 1.40 -7.88 14.96
C THR A 25 2.50 -6.82 15.02
N PHE A 26 2.19 -5.63 14.53
CA PHE A 26 2.99 -4.43 14.71
C PHE A 26 2.75 -3.85 16.11
N THR A 27 3.82 -3.76 16.90
CA THR A 27 3.77 -3.32 18.31
C THR A 27 4.17 -1.85 18.52
N GLY A 28 4.41 -1.10 17.43
CA GLY A 28 4.85 0.30 17.49
C GLY A 28 6.36 0.51 17.51
N GLY A 29 7.16 -0.54 17.41
CA GLY A 29 8.62 -0.44 17.23
C GLY A 29 8.99 0.13 15.86
N TYR A 30 10.15 0.77 15.73
CA TYR A 30 10.63 1.33 14.45
C TYR A 30 11.07 0.23 13.48
N THR A 31 10.10 -0.41 12.83
CA THR A 31 10.28 -1.51 11.88
C THR A 31 9.36 -1.36 10.67
N GLY A 32 9.84 -1.82 9.50
CA GLY A 32 9.05 -1.93 8.27
C GLY A 32 8.28 -3.25 8.13
N ASP A 33 8.38 -4.15 9.12
CA ASP A 33 7.62 -5.40 9.11
C ASP A 33 6.17 -5.15 9.53
N MET A 34 5.30 -5.07 8.52
CA MET A 34 3.86 -4.91 8.70
C MET A 34 3.06 -5.43 7.51
N ARG A 35 1.73 -5.26 7.54
CA ARG A 35 0.82 -5.89 6.57
C ARG A 35 0.01 -4.90 5.73
N TYR A 36 0.45 -3.65 5.78
CA TYR A 36 -0.06 -2.54 4.99
C TYR A 36 1.11 -1.79 4.36
N GLY A 37 1.05 -1.58 3.05
CA GLY A 37 2.09 -0.92 2.29
C GLY A 37 1.63 0.42 1.74
N TYR A 38 2.53 1.39 1.75
CA TYR A 38 2.36 2.66 1.04
C TYR A 38 2.96 2.56 -0.37
N ASN A 39 2.27 3.11 -1.38
CA ASN A 39 2.74 3.16 -2.78
C ASN A 39 3.94 4.11 -2.97
N SER A 40 5.07 3.71 -2.39
CA SER A 40 6.32 4.44 -2.42
C SER A 40 6.98 4.40 -3.79
N GLY A 41 6.63 3.44 -4.65
CA GLY A 41 7.15 3.36 -6.02
C GLY A 41 6.76 4.56 -6.88
N TYR A 42 5.62 5.18 -6.59
CA TYR A 42 5.12 6.32 -7.37
C TYR A 42 4.87 7.57 -6.54
N LEU A 43 4.29 7.44 -5.34
CA LEU A 43 3.93 8.57 -4.50
C LEU A 43 5.09 9.10 -3.64
N ALA A 44 6.26 8.45 -3.68
CA ALA A 44 7.44 9.03 -3.05
C ALA A 44 7.80 10.34 -3.76
N ASP A 45 8.05 11.39 -2.97
CA ASP A 45 8.49 12.71 -3.43
C ASP A 45 7.50 13.44 -4.36
N LYS A 46 6.24 13.01 -4.41
CA LYS A 46 5.15 13.67 -5.14
C LYS A 46 4.38 14.64 -4.25
N GLN A 47 4.03 15.78 -4.81
CA GLN A 47 3.01 16.66 -4.26
C GLN A 47 1.63 16.23 -4.77
N ASP A 48 0.57 16.62 -4.06
CA ASP A 48 -0.80 16.30 -4.47
C ASP A 48 -1.13 16.88 -5.86
N ALA A 49 -0.55 18.04 -6.20
CA ALA A 49 -0.67 18.66 -7.52
C ALA A 49 0.00 17.86 -8.66
N ASP A 50 0.91 16.93 -8.34
CA ASP A 50 1.58 16.09 -9.33
C ASP A 50 0.75 14.85 -9.71
N LEU A 51 -0.38 14.61 -9.02
CA LEU A 51 -1.19 13.41 -9.17
C LEU A 51 -2.32 13.64 -10.18
N PRO A 52 -2.25 13.07 -11.39
CA PRO A 52 -3.21 13.39 -12.46
C PRO A 52 -4.62 12.84 -12.22
N ALA A 53 -4.76 11.81 -11.38
CA ALA A 53 -6.02 11.14 -11.09
C ALA A 53 -6.04 10.60 -9.64
N VAL A 54 -6.09 11.51 -8.66
CA VAL A 54 -6.04 11.18 -7.21
C VAL A 54 -7.04 10.11 -6.76
N SER A 55 -8.20 10.03 -7.41
CA SER A 55 -9.24 9.03 -7.11
C SER A 55 -8.98 7.64 -7.73
N ALA A 56 -8.06 7.54 -8.68
CA ALA A 56 -7.68 6.29 -9.32
C ALA A 56 -6.39 5.69 -8.73
N ILE A 57 -5.53 6.52 -8.15
CA ILE A 57 -4.21 6.13 -7.62
C ILE A 57 -4.37 5.53 -6.22
N ILE A 58 -3.85 4.32 -6.02
CA ILE A 58 -3.84 3.64 -4.72
C ILE A 58 -2.65 4.18 -3.92
N ALA A 59 -2.94 4.69 -2.73
CA ALA A 59 -1.94 5.15 -1.77
C ALA A 59 -1.55 4.04 -0.78
N PHE A 60 -2.54 3.30 -0.27
CA PHE A 60 -2.31 2.20 0.66
C PHE A 60 -3.06 0.94 0.23
N ALA A 61 -2.40 -0.19 0.40
CA ALA A 61 -3.01 -1.50 0.17
C ALA A 61 -2.43 -2.53 1.14
N GLU A 62 -3.11 -3.67 1.24
CA GLU A 62 -2.64 -4.79 2.03
C GLU A 62 -1.46 -5.48 1.37
N THR A 63 -0.41 -5.70 2.16
CA THR A 63 0.86 -6.26 1.71
C THR A 63 1.32 -7.41 2.58
N GLU A 64 2.18 -8.28 2.06
CA GLU A 64 2.79 -9.41 2.75
C GLU A 64 4.24 -9.59 2.32
N SER A 65 5.01 -10.26 3.16
CA SER A 65 6.31 -10.84 2.80
C SER A 65 6.16 -11.89 1.68
N PRO A 66 7.19 -12.15 0.86
CA PRO A 66 8.57 -11.64 0.94
C PRO A 66 8.71 -10.17 0.57
N GLY A 67 9.81 -9.55 1.03
CA GLY A 67 10.19 -8.18 0.69
C GLY A 67 10.03 -7.18 1.81
N ASN A 68 9.70 -5.94 1.45
CA ASN A 68 9.57 -4.80 2.35
C ASN A 68 8.09 -4.39 2.47
N PRO A 69 7.28 -5.06 3.30
CA PRO A 69 5.83 -4.98 3.20
C PRO A 69 5.25 -3.62 3.62
N TYR A 70 6.00 -2.78 4.31
CA TYR A 70 5.62 -1.38 4.50
C TYR A 70 5.57 -0.53 3.22
N ARG A 71 6.09 -1.02 2.09
CA ARG A 71 6.09 -0.31 0.81
C ARG A 71 5.45 -1.17 -0.28
N ILE A 72 4.98 -0.49 -1.31
CA ILE A 72 4.55 -1.07 -2.58
C ILE A 72 5.42 -0.44 -3.66
N TYR A 73 6.06 -1.29 -4.46
CA TYR A 73 6.79 -0.91 -5.66
C TYR A 73 6.22 -1.73 -6.82
N TYR A 74 5.66 -1.04 -7.80
CA TYR A 74 5.11 -1.63 -9.01
C TYR A 74 5.97 -1.22 -10.20
N ASN A 75 6.35 -2.18 -11.03
CA ASN A 75 7.09 -1.94 -12.26
C ASN A 75 6.10 -1.98 -13.45
N PRO A 76 5.77 -0.82 -14.07
CA PRO A 76 4.82 -0.79 -15.18
C PRO A 76 5.34 -1.49 -16.45
N THR A 77 6.66 -1.64 -16.61
CA THR A 77 7.26 -2.32 -17.75
C THR A 77 7.08 -3.84 -17.67
N THR A 78 7.23 -4.42 -16.48
CA THR A 78 7.08 -5.87 -16.27
C THR A 78 5.72 -6.27 -15.72
N GLN A 79 4.86 -5.29 -15.39
CA GLN A 79 3.55 -5.47 -14.75
C GLN A 79 3.61 -6.34 -13.50
N ALA A 80 4.65 -6.12 -12.69
CA ALA A 80 4.92 -6.93 -11.51
C ALA A 80 5.27 -6.04 -10.31
N PHE A 81 4.99 -6.57 -9.12
CA PHE A 81 5.39 -5.96 -7.86
C PHE A 81 6.82 -6.38 -7.53
N ASP A 82 7.67 -5.39 -7.25
CA ASP A 82 9.06 -5.59 -6.91
C ASP A 82 9.19 -5.96 -5.43
N THR A 83 9.54 -7.21 -5.16
CA THR A 83 9.74 -7.75 -3.81
C THR A 83 11.10 -7.44 -3.21
N VAL A 84 12.03 -6.83 -3.97
CA VAL A 84 13.29 -6.29 -3.43
C VAL A 84 13.01 -4.98 -2.71
N ASN A 85 12.23 -4.09 -3.33
CA ASN A 85 11.96 -2.75 -2.81
C ASN A 85 10.63 -2.61 -2.04
N GLY A 86 9.66 -3.48 -2.30
CA GLY A 86 8.33 -3.48 -1.66
C GLY A 86 7.88 -4.87 -1.22
N GLY A 87 6.66 -4.95 -0.68
CA GLY A 87 5.98 -6.21 -0.40
C GLY A 87 5.09 -6.67 -1.54
N THR A 88 4.61 -7.90 -1.43
CA THR A 88 3.61 -8.46 -2.34
C THR A 88 2.21 -8.02 -1.93
N LEU A 89 1.31 -7.79 -2.88
CA LEU A 89 -0.10 -7.56 -2.57
C LEU A 89 -0.73 -8.79 -1.92
N ALA A 90 -1.49 -8.57 -0.86
CA ALA A 90 -2.02 -9.63 -0.01
C ALA A 90 -3.56 -9.64 0.02
N PRO A 91 -4.21 -10.38 -0.90
CA PRO A 91 -5.66 -10.37 -1.09
C PRO A 91 -6.40 -11.27 -0.09
N ARG A 92 -6.28 -10.96 1.20
CA ARG A 92 -6.72 -11.86 2.28
C ARG A 92 -8.23 -11.92 2.45
N HIS A 93 -8.99 -11.03 1.79
CA HIS A 93 -10.43 -10.89 1.98
C HIS A 93 -11.17 -11.29 0.71
N ASN A 94 -11.43 -12.60 0.56
CA ASN A 94 -12.15 -13.17 -0.60
C ASN A 94 -11.47 -12.85 -1.94
N ASP A 95 -10.16 -13.09 -2.05
CA ASP A 95 -9.33 -12.77 -3.22
C ASP A 95 -9.25 -11.27 -3.56
N GLY A 96 -9.58 -10.42 -2.59
CA GLY A 96 -9.44 -8.97 -2.68
C GLY A 96 -8.85 -8.35 -1.42
N MET A 97 -8.73 -7.02 -1.45
CA MET A 97 -8.19 -6.20 -0.37
C MET A 97 -8.84 -4.84 -0.33
N ASN A 98 -8.77 -4.17 0.82
CA ASN A 98 -9.14 -2.77 0.92
C ASN A 98 -7.99 -1.90 0.40
N CYS A 99 -8.28 -1.07 -0.59
CA CYS A 99 -7.35 -0.10 -1.15
C CYS A 99 -7.80 1.30 -0.77
N ALA A 100 -6.91 2.07 -0.14
CA ALA A 100 -7.10 3.49 0.09
C ALA A 100 -6.47 4.28 -1.06
N TYR A 101 -7.23 5.19 -1.64
CA TYR A 101 -6.84 6.01 -2.78
C TYR A 101 -6.24 7.33 -2.30
N ALA A 102 -5.51 8.02 -3.19
CA ALA A 102 -4.83 9.27 -2.85
C ALA A 102 -5.82 10.39 -2.46
N ASP A 103 -7.07 10.33 -2.91
CA ASP A 103 -8.15 11.24 -2.52
C ASP A 103 -8.81 10.90 -1.16
N GLY A 104 -8.39 9.82 -0.50
CA GLY A 104 -8.90 9.37 0.80
C GLY A 104 -10.06 8.38 0.73
N HIS A 105 -10.61 8.06 -0.44
CA HIS A 105 -11.61 6.99 -0.54
C HIS A 105 -11.00 5.62 -0.27
N VAL A 106 -11.81 4.71 0.24
CA VAL A 106 -11.44 3.30 0.42
C VAL A 106 -12.43 2.42 -0.32
N LYS A 107 -11.92 1.46 -1.08
CA LYS A 107 -12.74 0.48 -1.80
C LYS A 107 -12.15 -0.91 -1.66
N TRP A 108 -13.01 -1.91 -1.50
CA TRP A 108 -12.59 -3.30 -1.67
C TRP A 108 -12.40 -3.60 -3.16
N VAL A 109 -11.25 -4.17 -3.52
CA VAL A 109 -10.90 -4.47 -4.90
C VAL A 109 -10.34 -5.88 -5.03
N LYS A 110 -10.82 -6.63 -6.02
CA LYS A 110 -10.24 -7.93 -6.39
C LYS A 110 -8.79 -7.74 -6.82
N ARG A 111 -7.91 -8.65 -6.39
CA ARG A 111 -6.49 -8.62 -6.76
C ARG A 111 -6.29 -8.54 -8.27
N THR A 112 -7.05 -9.32 -9.03
CA THR A 112 -6.95 -9.40 -10.48
C THR A 112 -7.29 -8.07 -11.18
N ALA A 113 -8.09 -7.21 -10.57
CA ALA A 113 -8.44 -5.90 -11.14
C ALA A 113 -7.33 -4.84 -10.95
N ILE A 114 -6.39 -5.07 -10.03
CA ILE A 114 -5.33 -4.11 -9.70
C ILE A 114 -3.93 -4.63 -10.02
N LEU A 115 -3.74 -5.94 -10.22
CA LEU A 115 -2.43 -6.54 -10.46
C LEU A 115 -1.63 -5.90 -11.61
N THR A 116 -2.31 -5.51 -12.68
CA THR A 116 -1.71 -4.95 -13.91
C THR A 116 -2.23 -3.55 -14.24
N ASN A 117 -2.88 -2.90 -13.27
CA ASN A 117 -3.46 -1.58 -13.46
C ASN A 117 -2.40 -0.49 -13.26
N ASN A 118 -1.71 -0.11 -14.35
CA ASN A 118 -0.68 0.92 -14.31
C ASN A 118 -1.20 2.23 -13.72
N LEU A 119 -2.38 2.70 -14.12
CA LEU A 119 -2.95 3.95 -13.62
C LEU A 119 -3.07 3.97 -12.09
N ALA A 120 -3.48 2.84 -11.50
CA ALA A 120 -3.62 2.72 -10.05
C ALA A 120 -2.27 2.82 -9.30
N TRP A 121 -1.16 2.45 -9.94
CA TRP A 121 0.15 2.40 -9.29
C TRP A 121 1.09 3.52 -9.72
N THR A 122 0.97 4.04 -10.94
CA THR A 122 1.91 4.99 -11.56
C THR A 122 1.25 6.27 -12.03
N GLY A 123 -0.06 6.43 -11.83
CA GLY A 123 -0.82 7.61 -12.30
C GLY A 123 -0.88 7.77 -13.82
N THR A 124 -0.40 6.77 -14.56
CA THR A 124 -0.40 6.74 -16.04
C THR A 124 -0.94 5.41 -16.53
N PRO A 125 -1.73 5.38 -17.62
CA PRO A 125 -2.19 4.12 -18.23
C PRO A 125 -1.06 3.17 -18.65
#